data_AF-A0A6G7Y197-F1
#
_entry.id   AF-A0A6G7Y197-F1
#
_cell.length_a   1.000
_cell.length_b   1.000
_cell.length_c   1.000
_cell.angle_alpha   90.00
_cell.angle_beta   90.00
_cell.angle_gamma   90.00
#
_symmetry.space_group_name_H-M   'P 1'
#
loop_
_entity.id
_entity.type
_entity.pdbx_description
1 polymer ?
#
loop_
_entity_poly.entity_id
_entity_poly.type
_entity_poly.pdbx_seq_one_letter_code
_entity_poly.pdbx_strand_id
1 'polypeptide(L)'
;MIDKNDNTVMRLKKIFDPESVSESEKDIPQTDDFDGVNDDSEQDIETQETDEEVVDETIVDDVGDSVRTKRQKTKTKVKHVTKQKNKNSKKYKILAIIAAVLIVAGGGFVLWDRVLSVKTLDFFELAPTRFVNDGESIFFEMNQDQIVFAENPAVEAVLKTMRYTVNPDGALKEGDAVLVTLTPTEAELKTLKDNKYKLKATAKEIRVEGYSELVSIDFFTRVTVTFKGESGTGVAETTIDSAIKDSNPEVEKVLKQIKVKPIAATDLANGDIVTVSLDLTDAMREALRKENVQLESETKEITVEGLIGAPASIDGIDNFLDLQEKASQKMIADYQKNGIEATNIRMVSACYTATPSNTINATDKESGKNYENGSLMFVFSFDLVTDGKTETFADAYGFTNIMADSNGVITARLRSMVPARDKMSPTAVQEELNQNGFQCQ
;
A
#
# COMPACT_ATOMS: atom_id res chain seq x y z
N MET A 1 -11.72 -85.72 -28.56
CA MET A 1 -11.27 -87.05 -29.01
C MET A 1 -11.60 -87.14 -30.50
N ILE A 2 -10.61 -87.53 -31.31
CA ILE A 2 -10.60 -87.71 -32.80
C ILE A 2 -10.21 -86.46 -33.63
N ASP A 3 -8.89 -86.31 -33.74
CA ASP A 3 -7.98 -86.08 -34.89
C ASP A 3 -8.47 -85.69 -36.33
N LYS A 4 -7.73 -84.68 -36.85
CA LYS A 4 -6.98 -84.55 -38.14
C LYS A 4 -7.68 -84.56 -39.52
N ASN A 5 -7.45 -83.46 -40.26
CA ASN A 5 -6.60 -83.37 -41.47
C ASN A 5 -6.54 -81.88 -41.91
N ASP A 6 -5.42 -81.16 -41.93
CA ASP A 6 -4.17 -81.19 -42.73
C ASP A 6 -4.25 -80.60 -44.16
N ASN A 7 -3.17 -79.86 -44.48
CA ASN A 7 -2.71 -79.28 -45.76
C ASN A 7 -3.21 -77.90 -46.24
N THR A 8 -2.40 -76.98 -46.80
CA THR A 8 -0.94 -76.74 -46.87
C THR A 8 -0.70 -75.44 -47.70
N VAL A 9 0.11 -74.53 -47.16
CA VAL A 9 1.16 -73.67 -47.78
C VAL A 9 0.86 -72.77 -49.02
N MET A 10 1.14 -71.46 -48.88
CA MET A 10 2.26 -70.80 -49.58
C MET A 10 2.69 -69.46 -48.96
N ARG A 11 4.02 -69.34 -48.80
CA ARG A 11 4.81 -68.16 -48.40
C ARG A 11 4.99 -67.21 -49.58
N LEU A 12 5.16 -65.91 -49.30
CA LEU A 12 6.15 -65.08 -50.01
C LEU A 12 6.67 -63.95 -49.10
N LYS A 13 7.98 -63.98 -48.90
CA LYS A 13 8.84 -62.94 -48.30
C LYS A 13 9.14 -61.85 -49.34
N LYS A 14 9.24 -60.60 -48.88
CA LYS A 14 10.23 -59.57 -49.28
C LYS A 14 10.16 -58.47 -48.20
N ILE A 15 11.09 -58.43 -47.25
CA ILE A 15 12.40 -57.74 -47.30
C ILE A 15 12.22 -56.24 -47.54
N PHE A 16 12.20 -55.48 -46.45
CA PHE A 16 12.48 -54.05 -46.39
C PHE A 16 13.96 -53.90 -46.04
N ASP A 17 14.74 -53.29 -46.93
CA ASP A 17 16.06 -52.72 -46.63
C ASP A 17 15.86 -51.24 -46.26
N PRO A 18 16.39 -50.78 -45.12
CA PRO A 18 16.56 -49.36 -44.84
C PRO A 18 18.04 -48.98 -45.02
N GLU A 19 18.39 -48.47 -46.20
CA GLU A 19 19.64 -47.72 -46.37
C GLU A 19 19.36 -46.22 -46.30
N SER A 20 19.82 -45.64 -45.19
CA SER A 20 20.60 -44.39 -45.11
C SER A 20 20.44 -43.37 -46.24
N VAL A 21 19.80 -42.24 -45.92
CA VAL A 21 20.17 -40.95 -46.49
C VAL A 21 20.32 -39.94 -45.35
N SER A 22 21.56 -39.49 -45.20
CA SER A 22 22.07 -38.46 -44.32
C SER A 22 21.60 -37.06 -44.70
N GLU A 23 21.47 -36.23 -43.67
CA GLU A 23 21.77 -34.79 -43.59
C GLU A 23 21.85 -33.98 -44.90
N SER A 24 21.00 -32.96 -44.99
CA SER A 24 21.49 -31.63 -45.35
C SER A 24 20.64 -30.57 -44.67
N GLU A 25 21.23 -29.93 -43.66
CA GLU A 25 20.89 -28.57 -43.25
C GLU A 25 20.98 -27.65 -44.47
N LYS A 26 19.94 -26.84 -44.67
CA LYS A 26 20.01 -25.62 -45.46
C LYS A 26 19.16 -24.55 -44.80
N ASP A 27 19.86 -23.64 -44.12
CA ASP A 27 19.75 -22.20 -44.25
C ASP A 27 18.41 -21.67 -44.76
N ILE A 28 17.62 -21.09 -43.85
CA ILE A 28 16.64 -20.06 -44.18
C ILE A 28 17.19 -18.74 -43.61
N PRO A 29 17.38 -17.72 -44.45
CA PRO A 29 18.04 -16.47 -44.06
C PRO A 29 17.15 -15.58 -43.18
N GLN A 30 17.79 -14.97 -42.19
CA GLN A 30 17.35 -13.73 -41.56
C GLN A 30 17.47 -12.58 -42.55
N THR A 31 16.39 -11.81 -42.68
CA THR A 31 16.29 -10.48 -43.30
C THR A 31 15.06 -9.81 -42.67
N ASP A 32 14.98 -8.54 -42.35
CA ASP A 32 15.93 -7.43 -42.40
C ASP A 32 15.36 -6.36 -41.46
N ASP A 33 16.26 -5.49 -41.04
CA ASP A 33 16.08 -4.30 -40.23
C ASP A 33 14.89 -3.41 -40.64
N PHE A 34 14.11 -2.96 -39.65
CA PHE A 34 13.30 -1.75 -39.78
C PHE A 34 13.90 -0.69 -38.84
N ASP A 35 14.89 0.00 -39.37
CA ASP A 35 15.40 1.25 -38.85
C ASP A 35 14.48 2.41 -39.27
N GLY A 36 14.18 3.27 -38.28
CA GLY A 36 14.04 4.70 -38.49
C GLY A 36 12.63 5.23 -38.70
N VAL A 37 12.11 5.91 -37.68
CA VAL A 37 11.75 7.33 -37.79
C VAL A 37 12.05 8.01 -36.43
N ASN A 38 13.09 8.84 -36.43
CA ASN A 38 13.24 9.97 -35.51
C ASN A 38 12.09 10.95 -35.77
N ASP A 39 11.40 11.38 -34.72
CA ASP A 39 10.70 12.66 -34.77
C ASP A 39 11.14 13.50 -33.56
N ASP A 40 12.12 14.35 -33.85
CA ASP A 40 12.53 15.47 -33.02
C ASP A 40 11.46 16.56 -33.16
N SER A 41 10.77 16.88 -32.07
CA SER A 41 10.07 18.16 -31.96
C SER A 41 10.49 18.85 -30.67
N GLU A 42 11.53 19.68 -30.81
CA GLU A 42 11.73 20.89 -30.02
C GLU A 42 10.50 21.80 -30.15
N GLN A 43 10.01 22.36 -29.04
CA GLN A 43 9.49 23.72 -29.02
C GLN A 43 9.46 24.29 -27.58
N ASP A 44 10.44 25.16 -27.35
CA ASP A 44 10.35 26.51 -26.79
C ASP A 44 9.32 26.86 -25.69
N ILE A 45 9.89 27.15 -24.52
CA ILE A 45 9.85 28.43 -23.78
C ILE A 45 8.54 29.23 -23.85
N GLU A 46 7.88 29.38 -22.69
CA GLU A 46 7.24 30.65 -22.36
C GLU A 46 7.53 31.04 -20.91
N THR A 47 8.42 32.02 -20.79
CA THR A 47 8.68 32.81 -19.59
C THR A 47 7.57 33.86 -19.47
N GLN A 48 6.93 33.97 -18.30
CA GLN A 48 6.18 35.17 -17.95
C GLN A 48 6.67 35.68 -16.59
N GLU A 49 7.40 36.80 -16.68
CA GLU A 49 7.61 37.79 -15.62
C GLU A 49 6.30 38.51 -15.28
N THR A 50 6.38 39.42 -14.30
CA THR A 50 5.48 40.53 -13.92
C THR A 50 4.41 40.18 -12.87
N ASP A 51 4.21 40.89 -11.76
CA ASP A 51 4.66 42.22 -11.35
C ASP A 51 4.82 42.35 -9.82
N GLU A 52 5.77 43.19 -9.44
CA GLU A 52 5.83 43.88 -8.14
C GLU A 52 4.62 44.82 -8.00
N GLU A 53 3.99 44.85 -6.82
CA GLU A 53 3.35 46.07 -6.35
C GLU A 53 3.78 46.37 -4.90
N VAL A 54 4.61 47.41 -4.82
CA VAL A 54 4.95 48.26 -3.68
C VAL A 54 3.69 49.01 -3.20
N VAL A 55 3.74 49.61 -2.00
CA VAL A 55 2.88 50.68 -1.42
C VAL A 55 2.24 50.19 -0.10
N ASP A 56 2.28 50.87 1.05
CA ASP A 56 2.90 52.14 1.44
C ASP A 56 3.16 52.10 2.96
N GLU A 57 4.19 52.81 3.39
CA GLU A 57 4.26 53.34 4.75
C GLU A 57 3.08 54.29 4.99
N THR A 58 2.48 54.25 6.18
CA THR A 58 1.98 55.49 6.77
C THR A 58 2.06 55.46 8.29
N ILE A 59 3.03 56.23 8.75
CA ILE A 59 3.15 56.87 10.05
C ILE A 59 1.88 57.66 10.34
N VAL A 60 1.34 57.53 11.56
CA VAL A 60 0.65 58.63 12.24
C VAL A 60 1.13 58.68 13.69
N ASP A 61 1.96 59.70 13.92
CA ASP A 61 2.20 60.36 15.19
C ASP A 61 0.90 60.88 15.81
N ASP A 62 0.95 61.07 17.13
CA ASP A 62 0.78 62.40 17.74
C ASP A 62 -0.21 62.48 18.93
N VAL A 63 0.23 63.34 19.86
CA VAL A 63 -0.50 64.07 20.91
C VAL A 63 -0.94 63.27 22.15
N GLY A 64 -0.52 63.61 23.36
CA GLY A 64 0.26 64.75 23.80
C GLY A 64 0.23 64.95 25.32
N ASP A 65 1.24 65.71 25.76
CA ASP A 65 1.32 66.63 26.90
C ASP A 65 1.10 66.10 28.33
N SER A 66 2.13 66.10 29.19
CA SER A 66 2.90 67.23 29.76
C SER A 66 2.15 67.97 30.88
N VAL A 67 2.86 68.13 32.01
CA VAL A 67 2.89 69.28 32.97
C VAL A 67 3.24 68.71 34.36
N ARG A 68 4.52 68.73 34.76
CA ARG A 68 5.16 69.72 35.69
C ARG A 68 4.24 70.12 36.87
N THR A 69 4.68 70.15 38.14
CA THR A 69 5.73 71.04 38.63
C THR A 69 6.08 70.77 40.10
N LYS A 70 7.37 70.93 40.41
CA LYS A 70 8.06 71.27 41.68
C LYS A 70 7.23 71.83 42.85
N ARG A 71 7.64 71.54 44.09
CA ARG A 71 8.19 72.48 45.11
C ARG A 71 8.22 71.86 46.52
N GLN A 72 9.39 71.74 47.14
CA GLN A 72 10.03 72.66 48.10
C GLN A 72 9.83 72.31 49.58
N LYS A 73 10.98 72.24 50.25
CA LYS A 73 11.22 72.25 51.70
C LYS A 73 10.44 73.36 52.42
N THR A 74 9.96 73.07 53.64
CA THR A 74 10.07 74.03 54.75
C THR A 74 10.20 73.34 56.10
N LYS A 75 11.18 73.83 56.87
CA LYS A 75 11.41 73.57 58.30
C LYS A 75 10.33 74.28 59.13
N THR A 76 9.90 73.67 60.23
CA THR A 76 9.42 74.44 61.39
C THR A 76 9.96 73.83 62.68
N LYS A 77 10.79 74.61 63.37
CA LYS A 77 11.22 74.40 64.75
C LYS A 77 10.04 74.74 65.67
N VAL A 78 9.77 73.89 66.66
CA VAL A 78 9.21 74.34 67.94
C VAL A 78 10.04 73.72 69.07
N LYS A 79 10.73 74.58 69.81
CA LYS A 79 11.33 74.28 71.10
C LYS A 79 10.21 74.20 72.13
N HIS A 80 10.18 73.14 72.94
CA HIS A 80 9.77 73.27 74.33
C HIS A 80 10.76 72.53 75.23
N VAL A 81 11.51 73.34 75.97
CA VAL A 81 12.25 72.94 77.17
C VAL A 81 11.24 72.83 78.30
N THR A 82 11.15 71.70 79.00
CA THR A 82 11.34 71.68 80.47
C THR A 82 11.43 70.27 81.08
N LYS A 83 12.42 70.15 81.96
CA LYS A 83 12.50 69.37 83.22
C LYS A 83 12.73 67.86 83.14
N GLN A 84 14.02 67.55 83.34
CA GLN A 84 14.53 66.42 84.12
C GLN A 84 13.53 65.89 85.16
N LYS A 85 13.24 64.59 85.06
CA LYS A 85 13.12 63.73 86.25
C LYS A 85 13.72 62.37 85.95
N ASN A 86 14.86 62.15 86.58
CA ASN A 86 15.61 60.91 86.63
C ASN A 86 14.73 59.78 87.19
N LYS A 87 14.43 58.75 86.37
CA LYS A 87 14.26 57.35 86.81
C LYS A 87 14.01 56.40 85.63
N ASN A 88 14.71 55.26 85.70
CA ASN A 88 14.45 53.96 85.06
C ASN A 88 15.10 53.65 83.69
N SER A 89 16.38 53.29 83.79
CA SER A 89 17.24 52.57 82.84
C SER A 89 16.75 51.16 82.41
N LYS A 90 15.43 50.89 82.46
CA LYS A 90 14.84 49.60 82.08
C LYS A 90 14.05 49.61 80.76
N LYS A 91 13.64 50.77 80.22
CA LYS A 91 12.81 50.83 78.98
C LYS A 91 13.61 50.71 77.67
N TYR A 92 14.86 51.17 77.61
CA TYR A 92 15.71 51.02 76.42
C TYR A 92 16.23 49.59 76.22
N LYS A 93 16.39 48.82 77.31
CA LYS A 93 16.72 47.39 77.22
C LYS A 93 15.57 46.58 76.62
N ILE A 94 14.31 46.89 76.97
CA ILE A 94 13.14 46.22 76.41
C ILE A 94 12.98 46.54 74.92
N LEU A 95 13.16 47.78 74.49
CA LEU A 95 13.08 48.15 73.07
C LEU A 95 14.20 47.51 72.22
N ALA A 96 15.43 47.44 72.76
CA ALA A 96 16.54 46.77 72.10
C ALA A 96 16.34 45.25 71.99
N ILE A 97 15.73 44.63 73.01
CA ILE A 97 15.37 43.21 72.98
C ILE A 97 14.26 42.96 71.94
N ILE A 98 13.23 43.81 71.86
CA ILE A 98 12.16 43.66 70.85
C ILE A 98 12.71 43.80 69.43
N ALA A 99 13.60 44.77 69.18
CA ALA A 99 14.25 44.93 67.87
C ALA A 99 15.17 43.74 67.53
N ALA A 100 15.93 43.23 68.50
CA ALA A 100 16.77 42.04 68.31
C ALA A 100 15.92 40.79 68.04
N VAL A 101 14.79 40.63 68.74
CA VAL A 101 13.84 39.52 68.50
C VAL A 101 13.20 39.64 67.13
N LEU A 102 12.85 40.84 66.65
CA LEU A 102 12.32 41.04 65.29
C LEU A 102 13.36 40.77 64.20
N ILE A 103 14.64 41.09 64.43
CA ILE A 103 15.73 40.78 63.50
C ILE A 103 16.04 39.27 63.49
N VAL A 104 16.02 38.62 64.66
CA VAL A 104 16.23 37.16 64.77
C VAL A 104 15.02 36.38 64.24
N ALA A 105 13.79 36.86 64.47
CA ALA A 105 12.58 36.26 63.94
C ALA A 105 12.44 36.52 62.43
N GLY A 106 12.74 37.73 61.94
CA GLY A 106 12.73 38.06 60.52
C GLY A 106 13.86 37.39 59.75
N GLY A 107 15.07 37.39 60.29
CA GLY A 107 16.22 36.68 59.73
C GLY A 107 16.03 35.16 59.78
N GLY A 108 15.45 34.64 60.87
CA GLY A 108 15.06 33.24 61.01
C GLY A 108 13.94 32.85 60.05
N PHE A 109 12.97 33.73 59.79
CA PHE A 109 11.91 33.51 58.80
C PHE A 109 12.45 33.49 57.38
N VAL A 110 13.35 34.41 57.01
CA VAL A 110 14.00 34.39 55.68
C VAL A 110 14.92 33.18 55.53
N LEU A 111 15.62 32.76 56.58
CA LEU A 111 16.43 31.54 56.54
C LEU A 111 15.54 30.28 56.45
N TRP A 112 14.45 30.24 57.20
CA TRP A 112 13.47 29.14 57.16
C TRP A 112 12.83 29.04 55.79
N ASP A 113 12.35 30.16 55.26
CA ASP A 113 11.72 30.23 53.94
C ASP A 113 12.70 29.88 52.81
N ARG A 114 13.99 30.22 52.95
CA ARG A 114 14.99 29.94 51.92
C ARG A 114 15.68 28.57 52.04
N VAL A 115 15.75 27.99 53.24
CA VAL A 115 16.44 26.71 53.51
C VAL A 115 15.47 25.53 53.67
N LEU A 116 14.23 25.78 54.12
CA LEU A 116 13.24 24.74 54.44
C LEU A 116 11.96 24.80 53.60
N SER A 117 11.75 25.80 52.74
CA SER A 117 10.57 25.78 51.86
C SER A 117 10.74 24.73 50.76
N VAL A 118 9.96 23.66 50.87
CA VAL A 118 9.78 22.68 49.79
C VAL A 118 8.72 23.25 48.85
N LYS A 119 9.09 23.50 47.60
CA LYS A 119 8.17 23.96 46.56
C LYS A 119 7.27 22.79 46.13
N THR A 120 5.99 23.08 45.93
CA THR A 120 5.03 22.13 45.34
C THR A 120 5.01 22.28 43.83
N LEU A 121 5.12 21.17 43.12
CA LEU A 121 5.12 21.09 41.67
C LEU A 121 3.83 20.42 41.21
N ASP A 122 3.04 21.12 40.38
CA ASP A 122 1.87 20.53 39.74
C ASP A 122 2.26 19.98 38.37
N PHE A 123 2.48 18.67 38.32
CA PHE A 123 2.88 17.99 37.11
C PHE A 123 1.84 18.15 35.99
N PHE A 124 0.54 18.09 36.34
CA PHE A 124 -0.55 18.16 35.37
C PHE A 124 -0.85 19.57 34.86
N GLU A 125 -0.28 20.60 35.49
CA GLU A 125 -0.29 21.97 34.94
C GLU A 125 0.90 22.21 34.01
N LEU A 126 1.99 21.45 34.18
CA LEU A 126 3.22 21.60 33.39
C LEU A 126 3.26 20.70 32.16
N ALA A 127 2.61 19.52 32.21
CA ALA A 127 2.53 18.59 31.11
C ALA A 127 1.27 18.88 30.27
N PRO A 128 1.40 19.37 29.03
CA PRO A 128 0.27 19.54 28.13
C PRO A 128 -0.46 18.21 27.91
N THR A 129 -1.77 18.22 28.08
CA THR A 129 -2.65 17.08 27.82
C THR A 129 -3.66 17.44 26.76
N ARG A 130 -3.98 16.49 25.87
CA ARG A 130 -5.05 16.65 24.89
C ARG A 130 -5.83 15.35 24.71
N PHE A 131 -7.02 15.48 24.15
CA PHE A 131 -7.79 14.36 23.65
C PHE A 131 -7.75 14.34 22.12
N VAL A 132 -7.50 13.17 21.55
CA VAL A 132 -7.36 12.97 20.11
C VAL A 132 -8.40 11.95 19.66
N ASN A 133 -9.12 12.25 18.58
CA ASN A 133 -10.08 11.34 17.97
C ASN A 133 -9.51 10.79 16.67
N ASP A 134 -9.39 9.46 16.58
CA ASP A 134 -8.91 8.74 15.39
C ASP A 134 -10.03 8.34 14.42
N GLY A 135 -11.27 8.75 14.70
CA GLY A 135 -12.45 8.43 13.92
C GLY A 135 -13.28 7.28 14.52
N GLU A 136 -12.65 6.37 15.28
CA GLU A 136 -13.34 5.29 15.98
C GLU A 136 -13.48 5.57 17.48
N SER A 137 -12.47 6.20 18.08
CA SER A 137 -12.47 6.49 19.51
C SER A 137 -11.60 7.68 19.92
N ILE A 138 -11.88 8.21 21.11
CA ILE A 138 -11.10 9.27 21.72
C ILE A 138 -10.02 8.66 22.64
N PHE A 139 -8.81 9.21 22.57
CA PHE A 139 -7.67 8.80 23.40
C PHE A 139 -7.09 9.99 24.15
N PHE A 140 -6.54 9.71 25.33
CA PHE A 140 -5.80 10.69 26.12
C PHE A 140 -4.33 10.68 25.71
N GLU A 141 -3.77 11.86 25.44
CA GLU A 141 -2.35 12.03 25.15
C GLU A 141 -1.75 13.08 26.08
N MET A 142 -0.56 12.78 26.61
CA MET A 142 0.23 13.70 27.42
C MET A 142 1.59 13.92 26.78
N ASN A 143 1.88 15.16 26.41
CA ASN A 143 3.12 15.52 25.73
C ASN A 143 4.19 15.98 26.74
N GLN A 144 4.94 15.01 27.28
CA GLN A 144 5.99 15.30 28.26
C GLN A 144 7.19 16.04 27.65
N ASP A 145 7.45 15.87 26.35
CA ASP A 145 8.57 16.54 25.65
C ASP A 145 8.43 18.07 25.66
N GLN A 146 7.19 18.57 25.71
CA GLN A 146 6.85 20.00 25.76
C GLN A 146 6.93 20.61 27.16
N ILE A 147 7.24 19.83 28.21
CA ILE A 147 7.43 20.39 29.56
C ILE A 147 8.63 21.34 29.53
N VAL A 148 8.42 22.59 29.90
CA VAL A 148 9.48 23.59 30.07
C VAL A 148 9.58 23.95 31.54
N PHE A 149 10.71 23.66 32.18
CA PHE A 149 10.93 23.95 33.59
C PHE A 149 12.29 24.62 33.83
N ALA A 150 12.37 25.89 33.42
CA ALA A 150 13.60 26.68 33.41
C ALA A 150 14.27 26.87 34.79
N GLU A 151 13.55 26.68 35.90
CA GLU A 151 14.11 26.85 37.24
C GLU A 151 15.17 25.78 37.58
N ASN A 152 15.05 24.56 37.06
CA ASN A 152 15.97 23.47 37.37
C ASN A 152 15.99 22.37 36.29
N PRO A 153 17.08 22.25 35.51
CA PRO A 153 17.20 21.25 34.43
C PRO A 153 17.12 19.80 34.89
N ALA A 154 17.58 19.48 36.11
CA ALA A 154 17.50 18.11 36.64
C ALA A 154 16.05 17.75 37.00
N VAL A 155 15.28 18.71 37.49
CA VAL A 155 13.85 18.55 37.72
C VAL A 155 13.10 18.44 36.39
N GLU A 156 13.43 19.30 35.41
CA GLU A 156 12.85 19.21 34.06
C GLU A 156 13.04 17.83 33.43
N ALA A 157 14.26 17.29 33.48
CA ALA A 157 14.56 15.96 32.96
C ALA A 157 13.71 14.87 33.64
N VAL A 158 13.55 14.95 34.97
CA VAL A 158 12.68 14.02 35.72
C VAL A 158 11.21 14.14 35.29
N LEU A 159 10.70 15.35 35.06
CA LEU A 159 9.33 15.55 34.61
C LEU A 159 9.11 14.99 33.19
N LYS A 160 10.09 15.16 32.30
CA LYS A 160 10.06 14.64 30.93
C LYS A 160 10.08 13.12 30.83
N THR A 161 10.59 12.42 31.84
CA THR A 161 10.70 10.94 31.84
C THR A 161 9.73 10.26 32.81
N MET A 162 8.90 11.02 33.53
CA MET A 162 8.08 10.50 34.61
C MET A 162 7.00 9.56 34.07
N ARG A 163 6.97 8.33 34.55
CA ARG A 163 5.98 7.35 34.09
C ARG A 163 4.58 7.72 34.57
N TYR A 164 3.59 7.46 33.72
CA TYR A 164 2.18 7.59 34.06
C TYR A 164 1.37 6.42 33.50
N THR A 165 0.19 6.21 34.07
CA THR A 165 -0.83 5.30 33.57
C THR A 165 -2.14 6.05 33.42
N VAL A 166 -2.99 5.58 32.51
CA VAL A 166 -4.28 6.18 32.16
C VAL A 166 -5.35 5.11 32.35
N ASN A 167 -6.49 5.46 32.98
CA ASN A 167 -7.60 4.53 33.17
C ASN A 167 -8.95 5.27 33.10
N PRO A 168 -9.88 4.88 32.20
CA PRO A 168 -9.73 3.86 31.16
C PRO A 168 -8.71 4.28 30.07
N ASP A 169 -8.07 3.29 29.45
CA ASP A 169 -7.09 3.49 28.38
C ASP A 169 -7.74 3.17 27.03
N GLY A 170 -8.04 4.23 26.27
CA GLY A 170 -8.70 4.16 24.96
C GLY A 170 -10.21 3.99 24.98
N ALA A 171 -10.83 4.04 23.79
CA ALA A 171 -12.28 3.92 23.58
C ALA A 171 -13.12 4.96 24.34
N LEU A 172 -12.56 6.15 24.61
CA LEU A 172 -13.23 7.19 25.39
C LEU A 172 -14.33 7.88 24.57
N LYS A 173 -15.34 8.37 25.27
CA LYS A 173 -16.42 9.22 24.73
C LYS A 173 -16.39 10.60 25.36
N GLU A 174 -17.01 11.56 24.69
CA GLU A 174 -17.19 12.90 25.25
C GLU A 174 -17.90 12.83 26.61
N GLY A 175 -17.33 13.52 27.60
CA GLY A 175 -17.82 13.53 28.98
C GLY A 175 -17.31 12.40 29.88
N ASP A 176 -16.59 11.41 29.34
CA ASP A 176 -15.94 10.38 30.16
C ASP A 176 -14.90 11.00 31.09
N ALA A 177 -14.64 10.33 32.21
CA ALA A 177 -13.60 10.73 33.17
C ALA A 177 -12.42 9.76 33.08
N VAL A 178 -11.22 10.32 32.92
CA VAL A 178 -9.97 9.58 32.79
C VAL A 178 -9.09 9.86 34.01
N LEU A 179 -8.73 8.82 34.74
CA LEU A 179 -7.80 8.91 35.85
C LEU A 179 -6.37 8.72 35.36
N VAL A 180 -5.59 9.80 35.39
CA VAL A 180 -4.16 9.75 35.06
C VAL A 180 -3.37 9.65 36.35
N THR A 181 -2.57 8.59 36.50
CA THR A 181 -1.78 8.31 37.71
C THR A 181 -0.29 8.30 37.40
N LEU A 182 0.48 9.15 38.07
CA LEU A 182 1.94 9.19 38.01
C LEU A 182 2.51 8.03 38.83
N THR A 183 3.52 7.37 38.28
CA THR A 183 4.25 6.26 38.92
C THR A 183 5.74 6.59 39.04
N PRO A 184 6.11 7.66 39.78
CA PRO A 184 7.50 8.07 39.91
C PRO A 184 8.31 7.00 40.65
N THR A 185 9.50 6.74 40.15
CA THR A 185 10.50 5.88 40.77
C THR A 185 11.12 6.52 42.01
N GLU A 186 11.73 5.72 42.88
CA GLU A 186 12.45 6.26 44.05
C GLU A 186 13.58 7.24 43.67
N ALA A 187 14.24 7.01 42.53
CA ALA A 187 15.29 7.89 42.02
C ALA A 187 14.76 9.26 41.58
N GLU A 188 13.60 9.29 40.91
CA GLU A 188 12.92 10.53 40.51
C GLU A 188 12.44 11.30 41.75
N LEU A 189 11.81 10.62 42.71
CA LEU A 189 11.39 11.23 43.98
C LEU A 189 12.56 11.79 44.78
N LYS A 190 13.70 11.08 44.81
CA LYS A 190 14.92 11.56 45.44
C LYS A 190 15.45 12.82 44.74
N THR A 191 15.49 12.82 43.41
CA THR A 191 15.94 13.99 42.62
C THR A 191 15.06 15.21 42.88
N LEU A 192 13.73 15.06 42.92
CA LEU A 192 12.82 16.15 43.29
C LEU A 192 13.12 16.66 44.71
N LYS A 193 13.28 15.75 45.68
CA LYS A 193 13.55 16.10 47.08
C LYS A 193 14.89 16.80 47.28
N ASP A 194 15.95 16.32 46.62
CA ASP A 194 17.29 16.91 46.67
C ASP A 194 17.27 18.34 46.12
N ASN A 195 16.39 18.61 45.15
CA ASN A 195 16.14 19.92 44.57
C ASN A 195 15.02 20.72 45.25
N LYS A 196 14.53 20.29 46.42
CA LYS A 196 13.48 20.96 47.23
C LYS A 196 12.10 21.05 46.56
N TYR A 197 11.76 20.07 45.72
CA TYR A 197 10.43 19.94 45.13
C TYR A 197 9.66 18.73 45.69
N LYS A 198 8.33 18.84 45.73
CA LYS A 198 7.41 17.71 45.93
C LYS A 198 6.25 17.81 44.95
N LEU A 199 5.75 16.68 44.47
CA LEU A 199 4.56 16.64 43.62
C LEU A 199 3.33 17.08 44.43
N LYS A 200 2.48 17.93 43.84
CA LYS A 200 1.21 18.39 44.42
C LYS A 200 0.19 17.25 44.46
N ALA A 201 0.10 16.49 43.38
CA ALA A 201 -0.74 15.31 43.25
C ALA A 201 -0.03 14.25 42.39
N THR A 202 -0.30 12.98 42.68
CA THR A 202 0.17 11.84 41.87
C THR A 202 -0.94 11.24 41.02
N ALA A 203 -2.18 11.71 41.17
CA ALA A 203 -3.29 11.29 40.34
C ALA A 203 -4.21 12.49 40.09
N LYS A 204 -4.77 12.58 38.88
CA LYS A 204 -5.75 13.60 38.50
C LYS A 204 -6.78 12.98 37.57
N GLU A 205 -8.05 13.24 37.89
CA GLU A 205 -9.16 12.94 37.00
C GLU A 205 -9.30 14.08 36.00
N ILE A 206 -9.33 13.74 34.72
CA ILE A 206 -9.48 14.69 33.60
C ILE A 206 -10.69 14.24 32.80
N ARG A 207 -11.62 15.17 32.54
CA ARG A 207 -12.80 14.89 31.73
C ARG A 207 -12.48 15.07 30.24
N VAL A 208 -13.06 14.20 29.42
CA VAL A 208 -12.97 14.26 27.96
C VAL A 208 -13.82 15.42 27.46
N GLU A 209 -13.17 16.56 27.21
CA GLU A 209 -13.77 17.77 26.65
C GLU A 209 -12.81 18.36 25.62
N GLY A 210 -13.32 18.75 24.45
CA GLY A 210 -12.53 19.35 23.36
C GLY A 210 -11.45 18.40 22.80
N TYR A 211 -11.82 17.59 21.81
CA TYR A 211 -10.88 16.71 21.11
C TYR A 211 -10.53 17.25 19.72
N SER A 212 -9.30 16.98 19.28
CA SER A 212 -8.88 17.24 17.90
C SER A 212 -9.13 16.01 17.05
N GLU A 213 -9.74 16.19 15.89
CA GLU A 213 -9.84 15.12 14.88
C GLU A 213 -8.51 15.00 14.15
N LEU A 214 -8.04 13.77 13.95
CA LEU A 214 -6.86 13.51 13.14
C LEU A 214 -7.17 13.76 11.67
N VAL A 215 -6.23 14.40 10.97
CA VAL A 215 -6.28 14.54 9.52
C VAL A 215 -5.92 13.19 8.90
N SER A 216 -6.81 12.62 8.10
CA SER A 216 -6.59 11.33 7.44
C SER A 216 -5.92 11.50 6.07
N ILE A 217 -4.94 10.64 5.78
CA ILE A 217 -4.24 10.57 4.48
C ILE A 217 -4.41 9.17 3.88
N ASP A 218 -4.94 9.08 2.66
CA ASP A 218 -4.88 7.85 1.87
C ASP A 218 -3.49 7.72 1.22
N PHE A 219 -2.61 6.95 1.85
CA PHE A 219 -1.27 6.68 1.32
C PHE A 219 -1.30 5.83 0.04
N PHE A 220 -2.32 4.99 -0.16
CA PHE A 220 -2.39 4.11 -1.32
C PHE A 220 -2.70 4.85 -2.63
N THR A 221 -3.12 6.12 -2.59
CA THR A 221 -3.15 6.99 -3.78
C THR A 221 -1.78 7.21 -4.40
N ARG A 222 -0.70 6.95 -3.64
CA ARG A 222 0.71 7.14 -4.05
C ARG A 222 1.41 5.83 -4.38
N VAL A 223 0.67 4.72 -4.35
CA VAL A 223 1.19 3.37 -4.60
C VAL A 223 0.64 2.88 -5.94
N THR A 224 1.55 2.49 -6.83
CA THR A 224 1.19 1.78 -8.06
C THR A 224 1.56 0.32 -7.91
N VAL A 225 0.63 -0.57 -8.28
CA VAL A 225 0.83 -2.01 -8.26
C VAL A 225 0.76 -2.53 -9.69
N THR A 226 1.78 -3.25 -10.12
CA THR A 226 1.89 -3.81 -11.46
C THR A 226 2.00 -5.32 -11.38
N PHE A 227 1.26 -6.01 -12.23
CA PHE A 227 1.32 -7.46 -12.36
C PHE A 227 2.07 -7.84 -13.63
N LYS A 228 2.95 -8.84 -13.55
CA LYS A 228 3.78 -9.30 -14.66
C LYS A 228 3.80 -10.82 -14.75
N GLY A 229 3.96 -11.34 -15.96
CA GLY A 229 4.08 -12.78 -16.23
C GLY A 229 2.78 -13.43 -16.69
N GLU A 230 2.74 -14.76 -16.60
CA GLU A 230 1.60 -15.58 -17.01
C GLU A 230 0.65 -15.84 -15.83
N SER A 231 -0.66 -15.90 -16.11
CA SER A 231 -1.68 -16.26 -15.13
C SER A 231 -1.39 -17.66 -14.54
N GLY A 232 -1.26 -17.74 -13.23
CA GLY A 232 -0.85 -18.91 -12.46
C GLY A 232 0.64 -18.92 -12.07
N THR A 233 1.45 -18.04 -12.65
CA THR A 233 2.87 -17.82 -12.29
C THR A 233 3.19 -16.33 -12.13
N GLY A 234 2.16 -15.49 -12.11
CA GLY A 234 2.28 -14.04 -12.13
C GLY A 234 2.91 -13.50 -10.87
N VAL A 235 3.53 -12.33 -11.00
CA VAL A 235 4.24 -11.64 -9.92
C VAL A 235 3.67 -10.24 -9.72
N ALA A 236 3.48 -9.83 -8.47
CA ALA A 236 3.10 -8.47 -8.11
C ALA A 236 4.32 -7.64 -7.71
N GLU A 237 4.46 -6.48 -8.34
CA GLU A 237 5.45 -5.48 -8.00
C GLU A 237 4.76 -4.20 -7.53
N THR A 238 5.36 -3.51 -6.55
CA THR A 238 4.83 -2.24 -6.04
C THR A 238 5.86 -1.14 -6.20
N THR A 239 5.39 0.02 -6.60
CA THR A 239 6.19 1.24 -6.69
C THR A 239 5.49 2.35 -5.91
N ILE A 240 6.27 3.21 -5.28
CA ILE A 240 5.77 4.38 -4.54
C ILE A 240 6.22 5.59 -5.34
N ASP A 241 5.33 6.56 -5.52
CA ASP A 241 5.71 7.83 -6.12
C ASP A 241 6.87 8.45 -5.32
N SER A 242 7.99 8.68 -5.99
CA SER A 242 9.19 9.28 -5.39
C SER A 242 8.98 10.75 -4.97
N ALA A 243 7.96 11.43 -5.52
CA ALA A 243 7.67 12.84 -5.31
C ALA A 243 6.63 13.08 -4.20
N ILE A 244 6.72 12.34 -3.08
CA ILE A 244 5.87 12.61 -1.91
C ILE A 244 6.13 14.04 -1.40
N LYS A 245 5.09 14.87 -1.46
CA LYS A 245 5.06 16.24 -0.92
C LYS A 245 3.95 16.36 0.10
N ASP A 246 4.25 17.00 1.23
CA ASP A 246 3.26 17.41 2.21
C ASP A 246 3.53 18.87 2.64
N SER A 247 2.48 19.59 3.02
CA SER A 247 2.63 20.94 3.57
C SER A 247 3.41 20.95 4.90
N ASN A 248 3.39 19.83 5.64
CA ASN A 248 4.16 19.64 6.86
C ASN A 248 5.43 18.81 6.59
N PRO A 249 6.64 19.38 6.77
CA PRO A 249 7.90 18.70 6.46
C PRO A 249 8.18 17.47 7.33
N GLU A 250 7.67 17.42 8.57
CA GLU A 250 7.83 16.25 9.44
C GLU A 250 6.93 15.10 8.98
N VAL A 251 5.69 15.39 8.57
CA VAL A 251 4.79 14.41 7.95
C VAL A 251 5.42 13.88 6.66
N GLU A 252 5.90 14.77 5.78
CA GLU A 252 6.57 14.37 4.53
C GLU A 252 7.73 13.41 4.77
N LYS A 253 8.58 13.71 5.76
CA LYS A 253 9.72 12.88 6.14
C LYS A 253 9.30 11.49 6.61
N VAL A 254 8.19 11.36 7.35
CA VAL A 254 7.66 10.06 7.79
C VAL A 254 7.09 9.30 6.60
N LEU A 255 6.28 9.94 5.76
CA LEU A 255 5.64 9.31 4.60
C LEU A 255 6.68 8.76 3.61
N LYS A 256 7.82 9.44 3.42
CA LYS A 256 8.95 8.97 2.59
C LYS A 256 9.66 7.72 3.11
N GLN A 257 9.47 7.35 4.38
CA GLN A 257 10.07 6.16 4.98
C GLN A 257 9.18 4.92 4.88
N ILE A 258 7.89 5.10 4.55
CA ILE A 258 6.94 3.99 4.41
C ILE A 258 7.39 3.12 3.24
N LYS A 259 7.51 1.81 3.51
CA LYS A 259 7.69 0.81 2.46
C LYS A 259 6.37 0.09 2.25
N VAL A 260 6.18 -0.40 1.03
CA VAL A 260 4.96 -1.10 0.64
C VAL A 260 5.35 -2.46 0.12
N LYS A 261 4.62 -3.49 0.54
CA LYS A 261 4.86 -4.87 0.10
C LYS A 261 3.54 -5.62 -0.11
N PRO A 262 3.41 -6.39 -1.21
CA PRO A 262 2.34 -7.36 -1.35
C PRO A 262 2.57 -8.53 -0.37
N ILE A 263 1.49 -9.02 0.26
CA ILE A 263 1.54 -10.15 1.20
C ILE A 263 1.75 -11.48 0.45
N ALA A 264 1.11 -11.63 -0.71
CA ALA A 264 1.32 -12.72 -1.66
C ALA A 264 1.74 -12.12 -3.00
N ALA A 265 2.96 -12.43 -3.45
CA ALA A 265 3.59 -11.73 -4.56
C ALA A 265 3.86 -12.61 -5.78
N THR A 266 3.60 -13.92 -5.71
CA THR A 266 3.93 -14.90 -6.76
C THR A 266 2.78 -15.87 -6.99
N ASP A 267 2.86 -16.64 -8.08
CA ASP A 267 1.86 -17.66 -8.47
C ASP A 267 0.45 -17.08 -8.65
N LEU A 268 0.39 -15.80 -9.05
CA LEU A 268 -0.85 -15.06 -9.20
C LEU A 268 -1.54 -15.39 -10.52
N ALA A 269 -2.87 -15.49 -10.48
CA ALA A 269 -3.74 -15.62 -11.64
C ALA A 269 -4.66 -14.39 -11.78
N ASN A 270 -5.13 -14.12 -13.00
CA ASN A 270 -6.12 -13.08 -13.21
C ASN A 270 -7.39 -13.39 -12.41
N GLY A 271 -7.91 -12.38 -11.70
CA GLY A 271 -9.06 -12.51 -10.79
C GLY A 271 -8.69 -12.80 -9.33
N ASP A 272 -7.42 -13.12 -9.02
CA ASP A 272 -6.96 -13.22 -7.64
C ASP A 272 -7.03 -11.87 -6.93
N ILE A 273 -7.12 -11.88 -5.60
CA ILE A 273 -7.07 -10.67 -4.77
C ILE A 273 -5.71 -10.64 -4.04
N VAL A 274 -4.94 -9.58 -4.29
CA VAL A 274 -3.67 -9.32 -3.61
C VAL A 274 -3.89 -8.26 -2.55
N THR A 275 -3.54 -8.58 -1.31
CA THR A 275 -3.45 -7.59 -0.23
C THR A 275 -2.06 -6.97 -0.21
N VAL A 276 -2.01 -5.65 -0.28
CA VAL A 276 -0.81 -4.83 -0.14
C VAL A 276 -0.80 -4.19 1.23
N SER A 277 0.35 -4.20 1.89
CA SER A 277 0.52 -3.71 3.27
C SER A 277 1.61 -2.66 3.38
N LEU A 278 1.38 -1.67 4.25
CA LEU A 278 2.35 -0.66 4.63
C LEU A 278 3.26 -1.20 5.75
N ASP A 279 4.58 -1.12 5.53
CA ASP A 279 5.61 -1.47 6.51
C ASP A 279 5.80 -0.30 7.48
N LEU A 280 4.98 -0.26 8.54
CA LEU A 280 4.94 0.83 9.52
C LEU A 280 5.51 0.41 10.87
N THR A 281 6.43 1.21 11.38
CA THR A 281 6.94 1.09 12.76
C THR A 281 6.09 1.92 13.73
N ASP A 282 6.08 1.55 15.00
CA ASP A 282 5.36 2.31 16.03
C ASP A 282 5.85 3.76 16.14
N ALA A 283 7.15 3.98 15.94
CA ALA A 283 7.75 5.32 15.90
C ALA A 283 7.19 6.19 14.76
N MET A 284 6.88 5.59 13.61
CA MET A 284 6.27 6.32 12.48
C MET A 284 4.81 6.69 12.80
N ARG A 285 4.06 5.78 13.41
CA ARG A 285 2.68 6.05 13.85
C ARG A 285 2.64 7.18 14.89
N GLU A 286 3.53 7.14 15.88
CA GLU A 286 3.68 8.22 16.85
C GLU A 286 4.04 9.56 16.20
N ALA A 287 4.99 9.56 15.25
CA ALA A 287 5.39 10.78 14.56
C ALA A 287 4.23 11.43 13.78
N LEU A 288 3.40 10.64 13.09
CA LEU A 288 2.20 11.16 12.42
C LEU A 288 1.18 11.72 13.42
N ARG A 289 0.92 11.01 14.53
CA ARG A 289 -0.01 11.47 15.58
C ARG A 289 0.45 12.76 16.28
N LYS A 290 1.76 12.94 16.49
CA LYS A 290 2.32 14.21 17.01
C LYS A 290 1.92 15.39 16.12
N GLU A 291 1.91 15.18 14.81
CA GLU A 291 1.48 16.15 13.81
C GLU A 291 -0.03 16.15 13.53
N ASN A 292 -0.83 15.45 14.35
CA ASN A 292 -2.28 15.33 14.22
C ASN A 292 -2.73 14.71 12.88
N VAL A 293 -1.95 13.75 12.36
CA VAL A 293 -2.19 13.02 11.12
C VAL A 293 -2.33 11.52 11.39
N GLN A 294 -3.16 10.84 10.60
CA GLN A 294 -3.24 9.38 10.53
C GLN A 294 -3.36 8.88 9.09
N LEU A 295 -3.11 7.59 8.89
CA LEU A 295 -3.32 6.93 7.61
C LEU A 295 -4.75 6.36 7.57
N GLU A 296 -5.41 6.49 6.44
CA GLU A 296 -6.78 5.96 6.26
C GLU A 296 -6.84 4.44 6.37
N SER A 297 -5.82 3.76 5.82
CA SER A 297 -5.65 2.31 5.95
C SER A 297 -4.17 1.93 5.91
N GLU A 298 -3.82 0.82 6.57
CA GLU A 298 -2.50 0.20 6.50
C GLU A 298 -2.46 -0.95 5.48
N THR A 299 -3.61 -1.36 4.93
CA THR A 299 -3.70 -2.38 3.88
C THR A 299 -4.69 -2.00 2.76
N LYS A 300 -4.47 -2.54 1.57
CA LYS A 300 -5.38 -2.39 0.43
C LYS A 300 -5.46 -3.68 -0.37
N GLU A 301 -6.67 -4.07 -0.74
CA GLU A 301 -6.93 -5.20 -1.62
C GLU A 301 -7.01 -4.71 -3.07
N ILE A 302 -6.38 -5.46 -3.98
CA ILE A 302 -6.32 -5.17 -5.41
C ILE A 302 -6.57 -6.46 -6.17
N THR A 303 -7.47 -6.42 -7.15
CA THR A 303 -7.70 -7.54 -8.06
C THR A 303 -6.58 -7.63 -9.09
N VAL A 304 -6.03 -8.82 -9.27
CA VAL A 304 -5.00 -9.11 -10.26
C VAL A 304 -5.61 -9.10 -11.65
N GLU A 305 -5.10 -8.25 -12.51
CA GLU A 305 -5.54 -8.12 -13.91
C GLU A 305 -4.33 -7.91 -14.83
N GLY A 306 -4.51 -8.26 -16.11
CA GLY A 306 -3.51 -8.01 -17.16
C GLY A 306 -2.34 -8.99 -17.21
N LEU A 307 -2.38 -10.09 -16.44
CA LEU A 307 -1.45 -11.20 -16.65
C LEU A 307 -1.75 -11.92 -17.97
N ILE A 308 -0.72 -12.45 -18.61
CA ILE A 308 -0.85 -13.19 -19.87
C ILE A 308 -1.57 -14.51 -19.58
N GLY A 309 -2.67 -14.81 -20.25
CA GLY A 309 -3.45 -16.00 -19.95
C GLY A 309 -4.33 -16.46 -21.10
N ALA A 310 -4.85 -17.69 -20.97
CA ALA A 310 -5.86 -18.18 -21.89
C ALA A 310 -7.13 -17.31 -21.77
N PRO A 311 -7.70 -16.80 -22.88
CA PRO A 311 -8.97 -16.09 -22.86
C PRO A 311 -10.06 -16.89 -22.15
N ALA A 312 -11.03 -16.22 -21.52
CA ALA A 312 -12.14 -16.93 -20.86
C ALA A 312 -13.11 -17.57 -21.87
N SER A 313 -13.22 -17.00 -23.07
CA SER A 313 -14.15 -17.40 -24.12
C SER A 313 -13.63 -17.01 -25.51
N ILE A 314 -14.35 -17.43 -26.56
CA ILE A 314 -14.08 -17.04 -27.95
C ILE A 314 -14.09 -15.52 -28.14
N ASP A 315 -14.96 -14.81 -27.42
CA ASP A 315 -15.09 -13.35 -27.51
C ASP A 315 -13.81 -12.61 -27.07
N GLY A 316 -12.93 -13.25 -26.30
CA GLY A 316 -11.63 -12.72 -25.90
C GLY A 316 -10.51 -13.02 -26.90
N ILE A 317 -10.82 -13.49 -28.11
CA ILE A 317 -9.85 -13.83 -29.17
C ILE A 317 -9.93 -12.79 -30.29
N ASP A 318 -9.21 -11.68 -30.16
CA ASP A 318 -9.25 -10.54 -31.09
C ASP A 318 -8.97 -10.89 -32.55
N ASN A 319 -8.10 -11.89 -32.82
CA ASN A 319 -7.76 -12.33 -34.17
C ASN A 319 -8.56 -13.58 -34.63
N PHE A 320 -9.73 -13.84 -34.06
CA PHE A 320 -10.55 -15.02 -34.35
C PHE A 320 -10.76 -15.28 -35.85
N LEU A 321 -11.07 -14.25 -36.64
CA LEU A 321 -11.33 -14.39 -38.08
C LEU A 321 -10.08 -14.80 -38.87
N ASP A 322 -8.91 -14.26 -38.52
CA ASP A 322 -7.63 -14.64 -39.13
C ASP A 322 -7.28 -16.10 -38.79
N LEU A 323 -7.50 -16.50 -37.53
CA LEU A 323 -7.33 -17.89 -37.12
C LEU A 323 -8.30 -18.82 -37.88
N GLN A 324 -9.56 -18.43 -38.04
CA GLN A 324 -10.54 -19.19 -38.81
C GLN A 324 -10.11 -19.40 -40.26
N GLU A 325 -9.64 -18.34 -40.92
CA GLU A 325 -9.16 -18.41 -42.31
C GLU A 325 -7.95 -19.35 -42.42
N LYS A 326 -6.96 -19.19 -41.54
CA LYS A 326 -5.78 -20.06 -41.49
C LYS A 326 -6.13 -21.53 -41.28
N ALA A 327 -7.08 -21.82 -40.39
CA ALA A 327 -7.56 -23.18 -40.17
C ALA A 327 -8.23 -23.76 -41.43
N SER A 328 -9.06 -22.97 -42.11
CA SER A 328 -9.72 -23.38 -43.35
C SER A 328 -8.70 -23.65 -44.47
N GLN A 329 -7.71 -22.77 -44.65
CA GLN A 329 -6.65 -22.95 -45.64
C GLN A 329 -5.81 -24.20 -45.35
N LYS A 330 -5.48 -24.47 -44.08
CA LYS A 330 -4.75 -25.68 -43.69
C LYS A 330 -5.54 -26.94 -44.00
N MET A 331 -6.83 -26.97 -43.69
CA MET A 331 -7.70 -28.09 -44.02
C MET A 331 -7.68 -28.38 -45.53
N ILE A 332 -7.90 -27.35 -46.35
CA ILE A 332 -7.88 -27.50 -47.82
C ILE A 332 -6.54 -28.08 -48.28
N ALA A 333 -5.44 -27.54 -47.78
CA ALA A 333 -4.10 -27.99 -48.13
C ALA A 333 -3.84 -29.46 -47.74
N ASP A 334 -4.31 -29.90 -46.57
CA ASP A 334 -4.13 -31.28 -46.10
C ASP A 334 -4.93 -32.29 -46.93
N TYR A 335 -6.16 -31.95 -47.32
CA TYR A 335 -6.97 -32.81 -48.19
C TYR A 335 -6.37 -32.92 -49.60
N GLN A 336 -5.92 -31.80 -50.17
CA GLN A 336 -5.24 -31.77 -51.47
C GLN A 336 -3.94 -32.59 -51.46
N LYS A 337 -3.14 -32.48 -50.39
CA LYS A 337 -1.89 -33.23 -50.23
C LYS A 337 -2.10 -34.75 -50.24
N ASN A 338 -3.26 -35.22 -49.79
CA ASN A 338 -3.62 -36.64 -49.74
C ASN A 338 -4.36 -37.13 -50.99
N GLY A 339 -4.51 -36.28 -52.03
CA GLY A 339 -5.24 -36.63 -53.25
C GLY A 339 -6.74 -36.80 -53.03
N ILE A 340 -7.29 -36.21 -51.97
CA ILE A 340 -8.72 -36.28 -51.64
C ILE A 340 -9.38 -34.99 -52.11
N GLU A 341 -10.36 -35.11 -53.02
CA GLU A 341 -11.15 -33.99 -53.50
C GLU A 341 -12.29 -33.68 -52.53
N ALA A 342 -12.04 -32.77 -51.59
CA ALA A 342 -13.05 -32.22 -50.70
C ALA A 342 -13.74 -31.01 -51.35
N THR A 343 -15.07 -31.02 -51.35
CA THR A 343 -15.91 -29.95 -51.93
C THR A 343 -16.89 -29.41 -50.89
N ASN A 344 -17.55 -28.28 -51.17
CA ASN A 344 -18.55 -27.68 -50.27
C ASN A 344 -18.08 -27.46 -48.82
N ILE A 345 -16.81 -27.09 -48.64
CA ILE A 345 -16.21 -26.86 -47.34
C ILE A 345 -16.87 -25.64 -46.69
N ARG A 346 -17.43 -25.82 -45.50
CA ARG A 346 -18.07 -24.75 -44.71
C ARG A 346 -17.81 -24.96 -43.22
N MET A 347 -17.52 -23.87 -42.51
CA MET A 347 -17.43 -23.90 -41.04
C MET A 347 -18.84 -24.07 -40.44
N VAL A 348 -18.96 -24.95 -39.46
CA VAL A 348 -20.23 -25.31 -38.80
C VAL A 348 -20.29 -24.77 -37.38
N SER A 349 -19.18 -24.79 -36.66
CA SER A 349 -19.06 -24.24 -35.32
C SER A 349 -17.62 -23.92 -34.97
N ALA A 350 -17.44 -23.03 -34.00
CA ALA A 350 -16.17 -22.82 -33.33
C ALA A 350 -16.30 -23.26 -31.87
N CYS A 351 -15.31 -24.00 -31.38
CA CYS A 351 -15.31 -24.59 -30.04
C CYS A 351 -14.07 -24.15 -29.28
N TYR A 352 -14.22 -23.70 -28.05
CA TYR A 352 -13.12 -23.18 -27.26
C TYR A 352 -13.06 -23.76 -25.86
N THR A 353 -11.85 -23.88 -25.31
CA THR A 353 -11.61 -24.15 -23.89
C THR A 353 -10.33 -23.50 -23.41
N ALA A 354 -10.37 -22.89 -22.22
CA ALA A 354 -9.16 -22.40 -21.57
C ALA A 354 -8.30 -23.55 -21.02
N THR A 355 -8.93 -24.67 -20.64
CA THR A 355 -8.31 -25.81 -19.96
C THR A 355 -8.80 -27.13 -20.57
N PRO A 356 -8.20 -27.58 -21.68
CA PRO A 356 -8.63 -28.82 -22.35
C PRO A 356 -8.48 -30.02 -21.42
N SER A 357 -9.55 -30.83 -21.29
CA SER A 357 -9.54 -31.99 -20.39
C SER A 357 -8.76 -33.18 -20.96
N ASN A 358 -8.52 -33.17 -22.28
CA ASN A 358 -7.76 -34.16 -23.04
C ASN A 358 -8.19 -35.63 -22.78
N THR A 359 -9.49 -35.88 -22.62
CA THR A 359 -10.05 -37.17 -22.21
C THR A 359 -10.19 -38.18 -23.35
N ILE A 360 -10.43 -37.73 -24.58
CA ILE A 360 -10.70 -38.58 -25.75
C ILE A 360 -9.96 -38.03 -26.96
N ASN A 361 -8.87 -38.69 -27.37
CA ASN A 361 -8.14 -38.44 -28.63
C ASN A 361 -7.82 -36.96 -28.93
N ALA A 362 -7.75 -36.13 -27.90
CA ALA A 362 -7.40 -34.72 -27.95
C ALA A 362 -5.87 -34.56 -28.06
N THR A 363 -5.32 -35.22 -29.07
CA THR A 363 -3.92 -35.11 -29.43
C THR A 363 -3.79 -34.57 -30.83
N ASP A 364 -2.72 -33.82 -31.06
CA ASP A 364 -2.34 -33.38 -32.39
C ASP A 364 -2.00 -34.58 -33.28
N LYS A 365 -2.56 -34.63 -34.48
CA LYS A 365 -2.36 -35.74 -35.43
C LYS A 365 -0.90 -36.04 -35.72
N GLU A 366 -0.11 -34.98 -35.90
CA GLU A 366 1.27 -35.09 -36.38
C GLU A 366 2.25 -35.39 -35.25
N SER A 367 2.05 -34.78 -34.08
CA SER A 367 2.98 -34.89 -32.95
C SER A 367 2.53 -35.84 -31.84
N GLY A 368 1.26 -36.27 -31.82
CA GLY A 368 0.67 -37.09 -30.76
C GLY A 368 0.61 -36.39 -29.40
N LYS A 369 0.86 -35.08 -29.34
CA LYS A 369 0.86 -34.31 -28.10
C LYS A 369 -0.55 -33.85 -27.74
N ASN A 370 -0.84 -33.85 -26.44
CA ASN A 370 -2.09 -33.29 -25.90
C ASN A 370 -2.20 -31.79 -26.20
N TYR A 371 -3.43 -31.27 -26.16
CA TYR A 371 -3.66 -29.84 -26.26
C TYR A 371 -3.18 -29.10 -25.00
N GLU A 372 -2.58 -27.94 -25.23
CA GLU A 372 -2.08 -27.01 -24.21
C GLU A 372 -3.16 -25.96 -23.88
N ASN A 373 -2.93 -25.15 -22.85
CA ASN A 373 -3.87 -24.13 -22.35
C ASN A 373 -4.40 -23.23 -23.48
N GLY A 374 -5.65 -22.79 -23.41
CA GLY A 374 -6.27 -21.97 -24.45
C GLY A 374 -6.30 -22.67 -25.81
N SER A 375 -7.36 -23.42 -26.09
CA SER A 375 -7.51 -24.17 -27.34
C SER A 375 -8.79 -23.77 -28.07
N LEU A 376 -8.67 -23.38 -29.34
CA LEU A 376 -9.75 -23.02 -30.25
C LEU A 376 -9.80 -24.00 -31.42
N MET A 377 -10.94 -24.63 -31.65
CA MET A 377 -11.17 -25.60 -32.71
C MET A 377 -12.28 -25.12 -33.63
N PHE A 378 -12.04 -25.13 -34.94
CA PHE A 378 -13.03 -24.85 -35.96
C PHE A 378 -13.50 -26.15 -36.59
N VAL A 379 -14.80 -26.42 -36.52
CA VAL A 379 -15.42 -27.61 -37.12
C VAL A 379 -15.86 -27.25 -38.53
N PHE A 380 -15.29 -27.92 -39.53
CA PHE A 380 -15.64 -27.76 -40.92
C PHE A 380 -16.38 -28.99 -41.43
N SER A 381 -17.51 -28.77 -42.12
CA SER A 381 -18.16 -29.83 -42.90
C SER A 381 -17.81 -29.72 -44.38
N PHE A 382 -17.71 -30.85 -45.05
CA PHE A 382 -17.31 -30.95 -46.45
C PHE A 382 -17.88 -32.23 -47.08
N ASP A 383 -17.95 -32.23 -48.41
CA ASP A 383 -18.44 -33.35 -49.20
C ASP A 383 -17.27 -34.08 -49.86
N LEU A 384 -17.22 -35.40 -49.70
CA LEU A 384 -16.30 -36.27 -50.44
C LEU A 384 -17.05 -37.06 -51.50
N VAL A 385 -16.47 -37.14 -52.69
CA VAL A 385 -16.98 -37.99 -53.77
C VAL A 385 -16.17 -39.29 -53.81
N THR A 386 -16.80 -40.41 -53.43
CA THR A 386 -16.21 -41.75 -53.50
C THR A 386 -17.09 -42.64 -54.38
N ASP A 387 -16.53 -43.25 -55.43
CA ASP A 387 -17.25 -44.13 -56.36
C ASP A 387 -18.55 -43.53 -56.94
N GLY A 388 -18.54 -42.22 -57.21
CA GLY A 388 -19.69 -41.49 -57.74
C GLY A 388 -20.80 -41.19 -56.73
N LYS A 389 -20.58 -41.46 -55.43
CA LYS A 389 -21.46 -41.06 -54.33
C LYS A 389 -20.83 -39.90 -53.56
N THR A 390 -21.66 -38.89 -53.27
CA THR A 390 -21.29 -37.76 -52.43
C THR A 390 -21.73 -38.02 -51.00
N GLU A 391 -20.80 -37.99 -50.05
CA GLU A 391 -21.06 -38.15 -48.62
C GLU A 391 -20.51 -36.92 -47.87
N THR A 392 -21.30 -36.39 -46.94
CA THR A 392 -20.93 -35.22 -46.12
C THR A 392 -20.26 -35.68 -44.82
N PHE A 393 -19.10 -35.10 -44.52
CA PHE A 393 -18.29 -35.36 -43.33
C PHE A 393 -17.92 -34.06 -42.63
N ALA A 394 -17.27 -34.18 -41.47
CA ALA A 394 -16.70 -33.06 -40.74
C ALA A 394 -15.37 -33.41 -40.08
N ASP A 395 -14.50 -32.41 -40.00
CA ASP A 395 -13.20 -32.42 -39.32
C ASP A 395 -13.03 -31.14 -38.48
N ALA A 396 -12.12 -31.17 -37.51
CA ALA A 396 -11.78 -30.02 -36.68
C ALA A 396 -10.33 -29.58 -36.90
N TYR A 397 -10.11 -28.30 -37.15
CA TYR A 397 -8.78 -27.69 -37.24
C TYR A 397 -8.69 -26.54 -36.26
N GLY A 398 -7.58 -26.40 -35.54
CA GLY A 398 -7.55 -25.43 -34.46
C GLY A 398 -6.17 -24.97 -34.05
N PHE A 399 -6.17 -24.15 -33.01
CA PHE A 399 -4.98 -23.59 -32.40
C PHE A 399 -4.99 -23.93 -30.92
N THR A 400 -3.81 -24.19 -30.37
CA THR A 400 -3.58 -24.43 -28.95
C THR A 400 -2.61 -23.40 -28.41
N ASN A 401 -2.47 -23.32 -27.09
CA ASN A 401 -1.60 -22.34 -26.46
C ASN A 401 -1.99 -20.90 -26.84
N ILE A 402 -3.31 -20.65 -26.94
CA ILE A 402 -3.89 -19.33 -27.16
C ILE A 402 -3.74 -18.57 -25.86
N MET A 403 -2.83 -17.60 -25.87
CA MET A 403 -2.55 -16.74 -24.73
C MET A 403 -2.73 -15.30 -25.18
N ALA A 404 -3.55 -14.55 -24.46
CA ALA A 404 -3.75 -13.11 -24.65
C ALA A 404 -3.07 -12.34 -23.52
N ASP A 405 -2.42 -11.23 -23.87
CA ASP A 405 -1.98 -10.23 -22.90
C ASP A 405 -3.05 -9.13 -22.70
N SER A 406 -2.75 -8.13 -21.86
CA SER A 406 -3.64 -7.00 -21.59
C SER A 406 -3.94 -6.11 -22.82
N ASN A 407 -3.16 -6.25 -23.90
CA ASN A 407 -3.34 -5.51 -25.14
C ASN A 407 -4.06 -6.34 -26.21
N GLY A 408 -4.52 -7.55 -25.87
CA GLY A 408 -5.18 -8.45 -26.82
C GLY A 408 -4.21 -9.15 -27.78
N VAL A 409 -2.89 -9.08 -27.54
CA VAL A 409 -1.90 -9.75 -28.38
C VAL A 409 -1.97 -11.25 -28.13
N ILE A 410 -2.34 -11.99 -29.16
CA ILE A 410 -2.55 -13.44 -29.09
C ILE A 410 -1.35 -14.18 -29.65
N THR A 411 -0.72 -15.01 -28.82
CA THR A 411 0.16 -16.06 -29.30
C THR A 411 -0.64 -17.36 -29.44
N ALA A 412 -0.43 -18.10 -30.53
CA ALA A 412 -1.16 -19.33 -30.81
C ALA A 412 -0.29 -20.29 -31.64
N ARG A 413 -0.45 -21.60 -31.41
CA ARG A 413 0.19 -22.66 -32.22
C ARG A 413 -0.88 -23.43 -32.97
N LEU A 414 -0.79 -23.47 -34.30
CA LEU A 414 -1.71 -24.26 -35.11
C LEU A 414 -1.49 -25.76 -34.85
N ARG A 415 -2.57 -26.48 -34.56
CA ARG A 415 -2.60 -27.92 -34.35
C ARG A 415 -3.80 -28.51 -35.09
N SER A 416 -3.59 -29.57 -35.85
CA SER A 416 -4.69 -30.29 -36.49
C SER A 416 -5.22 -31.34 -35.52
N MET A 417 -6.51 -31.25 -35.18
CA MET A 417 -7.20 -32.34 -34.49
C MET A 417 -7.67 -33.34 -35.54
N VAL A 418 -7.39 -34.63 -35.31
CA VAL A 418 -8.10 -35.67 -36.04
C VAL A 418 -9.16 -36.23 -35.11
N PRO A 419 -10.42 -36.21 -35.53
CA PRO A 419 -11.46 -36.83 -34.73
C PRO A 419 -11.13 -38.30 -34.47
N ALA A 420 -11.54 -38.84 -33.32
CA ALA A 420 -11.28 -40.22 -32.91
C ALA A 420 -11.68 -41.28 -33.94
N ARG A 421 -12.61 -40.93 -34.82
CA ARG A 421 -13.16 -41.77 -35.87
C ARG A 421 -13.10 -41.01 -37.18
N ASP A 422 -12.61 -41.67 -38.22
CA ASP A 422 -12.69 -41.12 -39.57
C ASP A 422 -14.14 -40.91 -39.98
N LYS A 423 -14.39 -39.91 -40.84
CA LYS A 423 -15.67 -39.72 -41.53
C LYS A 423 -16.85 -39.46 -40.59
N MET A 424 -16.67 -38.59 -39.59
CA MET A 424 -17.74 -38.24 -38.65
C MET A 424 -18.68 -37.17 -39.20
N SER A 425 -19.90 -37.15 -38.66
CA SER A 425 -20.85 -36.06 -38.86
C SER A 425 -20.43 -34.83 -38.03
N PRO A 426 -20.86 -33.62 -38.41
CA PRO A 426 -20.57 -32.41 -37.62
C PRO A 426 -20.97 -32.53 -36.15
N THR A 427 -22.13 -33.14 -35.86
CA THR A 427 -22.62 -33.35 -34.49
C THR A 427 -21.71 -34.28 -33.69
N ALA A 428 -21.17 -35.33 -34.32
CA ALA A 428 -20.28 -36.27 -33.64
C ALA A 428 -18.93 -35.61 -33.29
N VAL A 429 -18.39 -34.76 -34.18
CA VAL A 429 -17.18 -33.98 -33.89
C VAL A 429 -17.41 -32.98 -32.76
N GLN A 430 -18.55 -32.27 -32.75
CA GLN A 430 -18.90 -31.38 -31.64
C GLN A 430 -19.07 -32.11 -30.31
N GLU A 431 -19.69 -33.29 -30.32
CA GLU A 431 -19.86 -34.11 -29.11
C GLU A 431 -18.49 -34.57 -28.56
N GLU A 432 -17.56 -34.97 -29.44
CA GLU A 432 -16.18 -35.29 -29.05
C GLU A 432 -15.44 -34.08 -28.45
N LEU A 433 -15.59 -32.89 -29.04
CA LEU A 433 -15.02 -31.65 -28.51
C LEU A 433 -15.60 -31.31 -27.13
N ASN A 434 -16.93 -31.42 -26.97
CA ASN A 434 -17.59 -31.19 -25.69
C ASN A 434 -17.11 -32.18 -24.60
N GLN A 435 -16.88 -33.45 -24.96
CA GLN A 435 -16.32 -34.46 -24.03
C GLN A 435 -14.88 -34.12 -23.60
N ASN A 436 -14.14 -33.38 -24.44
CA ASN A 436 -12.82 -32.84 -24.15
C ASN A 436 -12.84 -31.46 -23.46
N GLY A 437 -14.02 -31.01 -22.99
CA GLY A 437 -14.17 -29.77 -22.24
C GLY A 437 -14.22 -28.50 -23.09
N PHE A 438 -14.42 -28.64 -24.41
CA PHE A 438 -14.69 -27.49 -25.27
C PHE A 438 -16.15 -27.05 -25.16
N GLN A 439 -16.37 -25.75 -25.34
CA GLN A 439 -17.68 -25.15 -25.48
C GLN A 439 -17.84 -24.65 -26.92
N CYS A 440 -18.78 -25.24 -27.66
CA CYS A 440 -19.05 -24.91 -29.05
C CYS A 440 -20.13 -23.84 -29.21
N GLN A 441 -19.93 -22.92 -30.16
CA GLN A 441 -20.85 -21.83 -30.52
C GLN A 441 -21.15 -21.86 -32.03
#